data_AF-A0AAV9PVJ5-F1
#
_entry.id   AF-A0AAV9PVJ5-F1
#
_cell.length_a   1.000
_cell.length_b   1.000
_cell.length_c   1.000
_cell.angle_alpha   90.00
_cell.angle_beta   90.00
_cell.angle_gamma   90.00
#
_symmetry.space_group_name_H-M   'P 1'
#
loop_
_entity.id
_entity.type
_entity.pdbx_description
1 polymer ?
#
loop_
_entity_poly.entity_id
_entity_poly.type
_entity_poly.pdbx_seq_one_letter_code
_entity_poly.pdbx_strand_id
1 'polypeptide(L)'
;MVHVVQGSYWVYAPTKGVSAAFAVLFLISGVLHVWQNNLKFRSWRIGFLLPWAALLFVVGFALREVGAYHYNNLNIFISSTVLLFLAPPVYNGANYFIFGRILYYLPYLSPLHPGRVWTTFIALDTLDGIIAGNGASYAANADNSESKIKLGIVLVKVSLFLLLGMFLGFIALIVLFHRRCIAAGVFNHKCKVIIYEMYASCFLILIRNTFRTAAFFYPATSPANGDEVLFWVLEALPMLANTFLLNIYPPAKYLPANHKIYLAVDGKTEIEGPGMVDKRHFLLTLFDPFDLAGLVRGHDNKNKFWENDGIGGPGGSITAMRDVQTTSNIEADPTKSLGTQQRHEARCL
;
A
#
# COMPACT_ATOMS: atom_id res chain seq x y z
N MET A 1 32.31 -18.38 -10.00
CA MET A 1 32.32 -19.01 -11.34
C MET A 1 30.88 -19.28 -11.72
N VAL A 2 30.43 -18.80 -12.88
CA VAL A 2 29.05 -19.05 -13.35
C VAL A 2 28.99 -20.52 -13.79
N HIS A 3 28.25 -21.35 -13.05
CA HIS A 3 27.99 -22.74 -13.45
C HIS A 3 26.89 -22.74 -14.51
N VAL A 4 27.26 -22.46 -15.76
CA VAL A 4 26.34 -22.47 -16.90
C VAL A 4 26.02 -23.92 -17.25
N VAL A 5 24.73 -24.28 -17.25
CA VAL A 5 24.26 -25.59 -17.72
C VAL A 5 23.74 -25.43 -19.15
N GLN A 6 24.30 -26.18 -20.08
CA GLN A 6 23.93 -26.11 -21.50
C GLN A 6 22.47 -26.57 -21.70
N GLY A 7 21.65 -25.75 -22.35
CA GLY A 7 20.21 -26.02 -22.55
C GLY A 7 19.29 -25.59 -21.40
N SER A 8 19.80 -24.89 -20.39
CA SER A 8 19.01 -24.31 -19.30
C SER A 8 18.51 -22.90 -19.65
N TYR A 9 17.25 -22.59 -19.32
CA TYR A 9 16.73 -21.21 -19.37
C TYR A 9 17.26 -20.32 -18.24
N TRP A 10 17.83 -20.92 -17.20
CA TRP A 10 18.45 -20.20 -16.09
C TRP A 10 19.87 -19.77 -16.45
N VAL A 11 20.24 -18.54 -16.07
CA VAL A 11 21.59 -17.98 -16.26
C VAL A 11 22.67 -18.79 -15.52
N TYR A 12 22.28 -19.42 -14.41
CA TYR A 12 23.09 -20.32 -13.58
C TYR A 12 22.21 -21.48 -13.10
N ALA A 13 22.79 -22.64 -12.76
CA ALA A 13 22.05 -23.73 -12.13
C ALA A 13 21.55 -23.28 -10.73
N PRO A 14 20.23 -23.16 -10.49
CA PRO A 14 19.74 -22.75 -9.18
C PRO A 14 20.15 -23.74 -8.09
N THR A 15 20.58 -23.22 -6.94
CA THR A 15 20.96 -24.04 -5.79
C THR A 15 19.75 -24.74 -5.21
N LYS A 16 19.82 -26.07 -5.16
CA LYS A 16 18.78 -26.94 -4.61
C LYS A 16 18.63 -26.75 -3.10
N GLY A 17 17.41 -26.80 -2.59
CA GLY A 17 17.06 -26.72 -1.18
C GLY A 17 16.95 -25.31 -0.61
N VAL A 18 17.75 -24.34 -1.09
CA VAL A 18 17.70 -22.96 -0.58
C VAL A 18 16.36 -22.30 -0.92
N SER A 19 15.82 -22.55 -2.12
CA SER A 19 14.53 -21.99 -2.52
C SER A 19 13.39 -22.56 -1.67
N ALA A 20 13.43 -23.86 -1.34
CA ALA A 20 12.49 -24.47 -0.41
C ALA A 20 12.55 -23.84 0.99
N ALA A 21 13.75 -23.57 1.52
CA ALA A 21 13.90 -22.91 2.82
C ALA A 21 13.27 -21.51 2.85
N PHE A 22 13.54 -20.69 1.82
CA PHE A 22 12.91 -19.36 1.70
C PHE A 22 11.38 -19.47 1.55
N ALA A 23 10.88 -20.43 0.76
CA ALA A 23 9.44 -20.66 0.64
C ALA A 23 8.79 -20.97 1.99
N VAL A 24 9.41 -21.82 2.82
CA VAL A 24 8.92 -22.13 4.18
C VAL A 24 8.92 -20.88 5.08
N LEU A 25 9.98 -20.07 5.04
CA LEU A 25 10.05 -18.86 5.85
C LEU A 25 9.00 -17.82 5.44
N PHE A 26 8.75 -17.64 4.14
CA PHE A 26 7.67 -16.79 3.65
C PHE A 26 6.29 -17.36 4.00
N LEU A 27 6.11 -18.68 4.01
CA LEU A 27 4.88 -19.32 4.43
C LEU A 27 4.59 -19.06 5.91
N ILE A 28 5.59 -19.26 6.78
CA ILE A 28 5.49 -18.94 8.21
C ILE A 28 5.09 -17.48 8.40
N SER A 29 5.77 -16.57 7.69
CA SER A 29 5.45 -15.15 7.72
C SER A 29 4.01 -14.87 7.26
N GLY A 30 3.57 -15.47 6.16
CA GLY A 30 2.22 -15.30 5.62
C GLY A 30 1.13 -15.77 6.58
N VAL A 31 1.33 -16.91 7.25
CA VAL A 31 0.40 -17.43 8.27
C VAL A 31 0.35 -16.49 9.48
N LEU A 32 1.49 -15.96 9.93
CA LEU A 32 1.55 -14.97 10.99
C LEU A 32 0.79 -13.69 10.60
N HIS A 33 0.95 -13.20 9.37
CA HIS A 33 0.19 -12.04 8.86
C HIS A 33 -1.32 -12.27 8.91
N VAL A 34 -1.80 -13.45 8.51
CA VAL A 34 -3.24 -13.80 8.58
C VAL A 34 -3.71 -13.78 10.04
N TRP A 35 -2.96 -14.42 10.94
CA TRP A 35 -3.33 -14.49 12.35
C TRP A 35 -3.32 -13.10 13.02
N GLN A 36 -2.27 -12.32 12.82
CA GLN A 36 -2.12 -11.00 13.42
C GLN A 36 -3.13 -10.01 12.83
N ASN A 37 -3.13 -9.83 11.51
CA ASN A 37 -3.90 -8.76 10.87
C ASN A 37 -5.39 -9.08 10.75
N ASN A 38 -5.77 -10.34 10.49
CA ASN A 38 -7.16 -10.69 10.18
C ASN A 38 -7.90 -11.18 11.43
N LEU A 39 -7.27 -12.08 12.19
CA LEU A 39 -7.92 -12.72 13.35
C LEU A 39 -7.81 -11.86 14.61
N LYS A 40 -6.62 -11.33 14.91
CA LYS A 40 -6.37 -10.57 16.14
C LYS A 40 -6.80 -9.11 16.04
N PHE A 41 -6.32 -8.39 15.02
CA PHE A 41 -6.54 -6.92 14.90
C PHE A 41 -7.66 -6.53 13.92
N ARG A 42 -8.27 -7.49 13.21
CA ARG A 42 -9.41 -7.29 12.27
C ARG A 42 -9.22 -6.18 11.23
N SER A 43 -7.99 -6.00 10.73
CA SER A 43 -7.65 -5.01 9.71
C SER A 43 -7.74 -5.63 8.31
N TRP A 44 -8.96 -5.72 7.77
CA TRP A 44 -9.27 -6.46 6.53
C TRP A 44 -8.45 -6.10 5.28
N ARG A 45 -8.14 -4.81 5.03
CA ARG A 45 -7.42 -4.40 3.79
C ARG A 45 -5.93 -4.75 3.81
N ILE A 46 -5.21 -4.33 4.86
CA ILE A 46 -3.79 -4.71 5.05
C ILE A 46 -3.66 -6.23 5.27
N GLY A 47 -4.64 -6.81 5.93
CA GLY A 47 -4.76 -8.24 6.19
C GLY A 47 -4.92 -9.12 4.94
N PHE A 48 -5.27 -8.54 3.79
CA PHE A 48 -5.29 -9.28 2.53
C PHE A 48 -3.96 -9.17 1.76
N LEU A 49 -3.36 -7.98 1.71
CA LEU A 49 -2.17 -7.73 0.88
C LEU A 49 -0.91 -8.44 1.39
N LEU A 50 -0.68 -8.46 2.70
CA LEU A 50 0.54 -9.08 3.26
C LEU A 50 0.55 -10.61 3.08
N PRO A 51 -0.53 -11.35 3.38
CA PRO A 51 -0.60 -12.78 3.05
C PRO A 51 -0.54 -13.06 1.55
N TRP A 52 -1.15 -12.20 0.73
CA TRP A 52 -1.08 -12.34 -0.73
C TRP A 52 0.36 -12.21 -1.25
N ALA A 53 1.10 -11.20 -0.79
CA ALA A 53 2.49 -11.01 -1.16
C ALA A 53 3.37 -12.18 -0.68
N ALA A 54 3.14 -12.70 0.53
CA ALA A 54 3.81 -13.89 1.03
C ALA A 54 3.52 -15.12 0.17
N LEU A 55 2.26 -15.34 -0.23
CA LEU A 55 1.86 -16.45 -1.10
C LEU A 55 2.57 -16.40 -2.46
N LEU A 56 2.69 -15.22 -3.08
CA LEU A 56 3.43 -15.05 -4.33
C LEU A 56 4.90 -15.48 -4.19
N PHE A 57 5.57 -15.14 -3.07
CA PHE A 57 6.92 -15.64 -2.80
C PHE A 57 6.96 -17.14 -2.57
N VAL A 58 6.04 -17.71 -1.79
CA VAL A 58 5.98 -19.16 -1.54
C VAL A 58 5.89 -19.92 -2.87
N VAL A 59 4.94 -19.54 -3.72
CA VAL A 59 4.74 -20.21 -5.03
C VAL A 59 5.91 -19.94 -5.96
N GLY A 60 6.41 -18.70 -6.02
CA GLY A 60 7.56 -18.34 -6.84
C GLY A 60 8.83 -19.12 -6.49
N PHE A 61 9.15 -19.25 -5.20
CA PHE A 61 10.29 -20.03 -4.72
C PHE A 61 10.07 -21.55 -4.82
N ALA A 62 8.84 -22.05 -4.62
CA ALA A 62 8.52 -23.46 -4.85
C ALA A 62 8.73 -23.84 -6.33
N LEU A 63 8.26 -23.00 -7.27
CA LEU A 63 8.50 -23.21 -8.70
C LEU A 63 9.98 -23.06 -9.06
N ARG A 64 10.71 -22.15 -8.39
CA ARG A 64 12.18 -22.04 -8.55
C ARG A 64 12.88 -23.33 -8.15
N GLU A 65 12.47 -23.93 -7.03
CA GLU A 65 13.00 -25.21 -6.56
C GLU A 65 12.72 -26.33 -7.57
N VAL A 66 11.49 -26.45 -8.08
CA VAL A 66 11.16 -27.45 -9.11
C VAL A 66 11.97 -27.21 -10.39
N GLY A 67 12.17 -25.95 -10.77
CA GLY A 67 13.03 -25.54 -11.89
C GLY A 67 14.51 -25.87 -11.69
N ALA A 68 14.97 -26.02 -10.44
CA ALA A 68 16.31 -26.49 -10.12
C ALA A 68 16.50 -28.00 -10.38
N TYR A 69 15.42 -28.76 -10.57
CA TYR A 69 15.45 -30.17 -11.01
C TYR A 69 15.09 -30.33 -12.50
N HIS A 70 14.36 -29.37 -13.08
CA HIS A 70 13.88 -29.40 -14.47
C HIS A 70 14.27 -28.14 -15.25
N TYR A 71 15.54 -28.06 -15.65
CA TYR A 71 16.13 -26.87 -16.28
C TYR A 71 15.57 -26.51 -17.66
N ASN A 72 14.95 -27.47 -18.35
CA ASN A 72 14.41 -27.34 -19.71
C ASN A 72 12.93 -26.89 -19.75
N ASN A 73 12.28 -26.69 -18.60
CA ASN A 73 10.87 -26.31 -18.57
C ASN A 73 10.71 -24.79 -18.57
N LEU A 74 10.42 -24.24 -19.75
CA LEU A 74 10.20 -22.80 -19.95
C LEU A 74 9.05 -22.25 -19.11
N ASN A 75 7.95 -22.99 -18.96
CA ASN A 75 6.77 -22.53 -18.23
C ASN A 75 7.05 -22.34 -16.74
N ILE A 76 7.85 -23.23 -16.14
CA ILE A 76 8.28 -23.14 -14.75
C ILE A 76 9.21 -21.94 -14.55
N PHE A 77 10.16 -21.74 -15.47
CA PHE A 77 11.07 -20.59 -15.44
C PHE A 77 10.33 -19.26 -15.50
N ILE A 78 9.39 -19.11 -16.46
CA ILE A 78 8.58 -17.90 -16.62
C ILE A 78 7.73 -17.67 -15.37
N SER A 79 7.02 -18.71 -14.91
CA SER A 79 6.10 -18.58 -13.79
C SER A 79 6.83 -18.22 -12.49
N SER A 80 7.96 -18.87 -12.21
CA SER A 80 8.80 -18.52 -11.06
C SER A 80 9.31 -17.09 -11.12
N THR A 81 9.88 -16.68 -12.26
CA THR A 81 10.43 -15.33 -12.45
C THR A 81 9.35 -14.26 -12.31
N VAL A 82 8.18 -14.46 -12.91
CA VAL A 82 7.06 -13.50 -12.87
C VAL A 82 6.51 -13.38 -11.45
N LEU A 83 6.30 -14.48 -10.74
CA LEU A 83 5.76 -14.44 -9.37
C LEU A 83 6.72 -13.76 -8.39
N LEU A 84 8.02 -14.09 -8.47
CA LEU A 84 9.05 -13.43 -7.67
C LEU A 84 9.21 -11.95 -8.03
N PHE A 85 8.94 -11.57 -9.28
CA PHE A 85 8.95 -10.19 -9.72
C PHE A 85 7.71 -9.40 -9.23
N LEU A 86 6.54 -10.05 -9.17
CA LEU A 86 5.27 -9.43 -8.76
C LEU A 86 5.15 -9.27 -7.23
N ALA A 87 5.77 -10.14 -6.44
CA ALA A 87 5.62 -10.13 -4.99
C ALA A 87 6.10 -8.82 -4.30
N PRO A 88 7.27 -8.22 -4.66
CA PRO A 88 7.73 -6.98 -4.04
C PRO A 88 6.81 -5.75 -4.25
N PRO A 89 6.29 -5.47 -5.46
CA PRO A 89 5.28 -4.42 -5.65
C PRO A 89 4.04 -4.59 -4.76
N VAL A 90 3.61 -5.81 -4.44
CA VAL A 90 2.47 -6.02 -3.52
C VAL A 90 2.83 -5.61 -2.09
N TYR A 91 4.03 -5.93 -1.60
CA TYR A 91 4.51 -5.43 -0.30
C TYR A 91 4.61 -3.90 -0.29
N ASN A 92 5.04 -3.31 -1.39
CA ASN A 92 5.07 -1.87 -1.56
C ASN A 92 3.65 -1.26 -1.50
N GLY A 93 2.68 -1.90 -2.16
CA GLY A 93 1.26 -1.59 -2.04
C GLY A 93 0.78 -1.61 -0.58
N ALA A 94 1.18 -2.60 0.20
CA ALA A 94 0.87 -2.65 1.63
C ALA A 94 1.44 -1.44 2.40
N ASN A 95 2.67 -1.01 2.12
CA ASN A 95 3.23 0.21 2.69
C ASN A 95 2.42 1.47 2.34
N TYR A 96 1.92 1.58 1.10
CA TYR A 96 1.08 2.70 0.70
C TYR A 96 -0.22 2.74 1.52
N PHE A 97 -0.83 1.57 1.79
CA PHE A 97 -1.99 1.48 2.67
C PHE A 97 -1.68 1.83 4.12
N ILE A 98 -0.56 1.37 4.66
CA ILE A 98 -0.11 1.72 6.02
C ILE A 98 0.09 3.24 6.12
N PHE A 99 0.73 3.84 5.11
CA PHE A 99 0.89 5.29 5.04
C PHE A 99 -0.46 6.01 4.99
N GLY A 100 -1.38 5.56 4.12
CA GLY A 100 -2.74 6.11 4.08
C GLY A 100 -3.41 6.07 5.45
N ARG A 101 -3.24 4.99 6.23
CA ARG A 101 -3.84 4.89 7.57
C ARG A 101 -3.22 5.86 8.58
N ILE A 102 -1.90 6.08 8.56
CA ILE A 102 -1.30 7.08 9.47
C ILE A 102 -1.72 8.51 9.09
N LEU A 103 -1.92 8.78 7.81
CA LEU A 103 -2.46 10.06 7.34
C LEU A 103 -3.93 10.26 7.76
N TYR A 104 -4.74 9.19 7.85
CA TYR A 104 -6.07 9.25 8.47
C TYR A 104 -6.01 9.51 9.98
N TYR A 105 -4.99 8.98 10.66
CA TYR A 105 -4.80 9.17 12.10
C TYR A 105 -4.32 10.58 12.45
N LEU A 106 -3.54 11.22 11.59
CA LEU A 106 -3.03 12.60 11.76
C LEU A 106 -3.40 13.48 10.55
N PRO A 107 -4.71 13.81 10.39
CA PRO A 107 -5.20 14.47 9.18
C PRO A 107 -4.67 15.90 9.01
N TYR A 108 -4.44 16.64 10.10
CA TYR A 108 -3.93 18.02 10.08
C TYR A 108 -2.48 18.15 9.65
N LEU A 109 -1.71 17.06 9.67
CA LEU A 109 -0.32 17.04 9.19
C LEU A 109 -0.19 16.43 7.81
N SER A 110 -1.29 15.89 7.27
CA SER A 110 -1.29 15.15 6.03
C SER A 110 -0.86 16.05 4.87
N PRO A 111 0.22 15.72 4.14
CA PRO A 111 0.61 16.49 2.95
C PRO A 111 -0.36 16.27 1.79
N LEU A 112 -1.04 15.14 1.78
CA LEU A 112 -1.97 14.72 0.72
C LEU A 112 -3.17 14.03 1.34
N HIS A 113 -4.32 14.06 0.66
CA HIS A 113 -5.47 13.32 1.15
C HIS A 113 -5.15 11.80 1.20
N PRO A 114 -5.37 11.11 2.33
CA PRO A 114 -4.87 9.75 2.52
C PRO A 114 -5.40 8.73 1.52
N GLY A 115 -6.68 8.89 1.12
CA GLY A 115 -7.32 8.05 0.13
C GLY A 115 -6.66 8.17 -1.25
N ARG A 116 -6.03 9.32 -1.56
CA ARG A 116 -5.38 9.56 -2.85
C ARG A 116 -4.02 8.92 -2.93
N VAL A 117 -3.28 8.89 -1.81
CA VAL A 117 -1.90 8.40 -1.81
C VAL A 117 -1.84 6.95 -2.28
N TRP A 118 -2.56 6.04 -1.61
CA TRP A 118 -2.50 4.63 -1.96
C TRP A 118 -3.12 4.33 -3.35
N THR A 119 -4.22 5.00 -3.75
CA THR A 119 -4.82 4.76 -5.07
C THR A 119 -3.89 5.18 -6.20
N THR A 120 -3.20 6.31 -6.02
CA THR A 120 -2.28 6.85 -7.02
C THR A 120 -1.09 5.93 -7.21
N PHE A 121 -0.40 5.61 -6.11
CA PHE A 121 0.81 4.80 -6.23
C PHE A 121 0.52 3.38 -6.71
N ILE A 122 -0.61 2.77 -6.33
CA ILE A 122 -1.02 1.47 -6.89
C ILE A 122 -1.32 1.58 -8.38
N ALA A 123 -2.00 2.64 -8.83
CA ALA A 123 -2.29 2.81 -10.24
C ALA A 123 -1.03 3.05 -11.06
N LEU A 124 -0.12 3.89 -10.56
CA LEU A 124 1.16 4.13 -11.21
C LEU A 124 2.02 2.86 -11.25
N ASP A 125 2.10 2.09 -10.15
CA ASP A 125 2.79 0.78 -10.11
C ASP A 125 2.13 -0.23 -11.06
N THR A 126 0.80 -0.17 -11.24
CA THR A 126 0.08 -1.04 -12.19
C THR A 126 0.41 -0.67 -13.64
N LEU A 127 0.41 0.63 -13.96
CA LEU A 127 0.81 1.12 -15.29
C LEU A 127 2.27 0.77 -15.59
N ASP A 128 3.15 0.94 -14.61
CA ASP A 128 4.55 0.53 -14.71
C ASP A 128 4.69 -0.98 -14.96
N GLY A 129 3.95 -1.80 -14.20
CA GLY A 129 3.92 -3.25 -14.39
C GLY A 129 3.43 -3.67 -15.79
N ILE A 130 2.49 -2.94 -16.38
CA ILE A 130 2.04 -3.17 -17.76
C ILE A 130 3.18 -2.85 -18.74
N ILE A 131 3.89 -1.73 -18.56
CA ILE A 131 5.03 -1.34 -19.40
C ILE A 131 6.14 -2.39 -19.29
N ALA A 132 6.50 -2.78 -18.06
CA ALA A 132 7.53 -3.78 -17.78
C ALA A 132 7.18 -5.14 -18.39
N GLY A 133 5.95 -5.61 -18.20
CA GLY A 133 5.47 -6.91 -18.70
C GLY A 133 5.46 -6.98 -20.22
N ASN A 134 4.94 -5.95 -20.90
CA ASN A 134 4.97 -5.89 -22.36
C ASN A 134 6.40 -5.74 -22.89
N GLY A 135 7.23 -4.91 -22.24
CA GLY A 135 8.63 -4.75 -22.59
C GLY A 135 9.41 -6.06 -22.50
N ALA A 136 9.23 -6.80 -21.41
CA ALA A 136 9.86 -8.10 -21.21
C ALA A 136 9.40 -9.14 -22.24
N SER A 137 8.10 -9.16 -22.55
CA SER A 137 7.53 -10.05 -23.58
C SER A 137 8.15 -9.78 -24.96
N TYR A 138 8.28 -8.52 -25.35
CA TYR A 138 8.92 -8.16 -26.63
C TYR A 138 10.41 -8.46 -26.66
N ALA A 139 11.11 -8.26 -25.55
CA ALA A 139 12.54 -8.51 -25.43
C ALA A 139 12.89 -10.01 -25.41
N ALA A 140 12.01 -10.85 -24.87
CA ALA A 140 12.25 -12.28 -24.70
C ALA A 140 11.87 -13.13 -25.93
N ASN A 141 10.99 -12.63 -26.81
CA ASN A 141 10.55 -13.37 -27.98
C ASN A 141 11.51 -13.17 -29.17
N ALA A 142 12.27 -14.23 -29.50
CA ALA A 142 13.27 -14.24 -30.56
C ALA A 142 12.69 -14.15 -31.98
N ASP A 143 11.40 -14.43 -32.16
CA ASP A 143 10.72 -14.32 -33.46
C ASP A 143 10.36 -12.86 -33.82
N ASN A 144 10.53 -11.93 -32.88
CA ASN A 144 10.30 -10.51 -33.13
C ASN A 144 11.41 -9.89 -33.98
N SER A 145 11.07 -8.84 -34.73
CA SER A 145 12.06 -8.03 -35.44
C SER A 145 13.05 -7.40 -34.47
N GLU A 146 14.29 -7.17 -34.91
CA GLU A 146 15.34 -6.54 -34.09
C GLU A 146 14.89 -5.19 -33.50
N SER A 147 14.12 -4.42 -34.25
CA SER A 147 13.50 -3.17 -33.80
C SER A 147 12.53 -3.36 -32.62
N LYS A 148 11.70 -4.42 -32.64
CA LYS A 148 10.75 -4.74 -31.56
C LYS A 148 11.47 -5.25 -30.31
N ILE A 149 12.52 -6.05 -30.47
CA ILE A 149 13.35 -6.51 -29.34
C ILE A 149 14.02 -5.31 -28.67
N LYS A 150 14.62 -4.40 -29.44
CA LYS A 150 15.21 -3.15 -28.91
C LYS A 150 14.17 -2.29 -28.20
N LEU A 151 12.98 -2.14 -28.76
CA LEU A 151 11.87 -1.44 -28.11
C LEU A 151 11.51 -2.10 -26.77
N GLY A 152 11.40 -3.43 -26.72
CA GLY A 152 11.13 -4.18 -25.50
C GLY A 152 12.15 -3.89 -24.40
N ILE A 153 13.44 -3.94 -24.73
CA ILE A 153 14.53 -3.62 -23.79
C ILE A 153 14.42 -2.18 -23.27
N VAL A 154 14.09 -1.22 -24.15
CA VAL A 154 13.89 0.19 -23.76
C VAL A 154 12.70 0.32 -22.81
N LEU A 155 11.57 -0.34 -23.09
CA LEU A 155 10.38 -0.31 -22.23
C LEU A 155 10.70 -0.85 -20.83
N VAL A 156 11.44 -1.96 -20.72
CA VAL A 156 11.85 -2.48 -19.41
C VAL A 156 12.76 -1.48 -18.67
N LYS A 157 13.74 -0.87 -19.35
CA LYS A 157 14.60 0.16 -18.74
C LYS A 157 13.79 1.35 -18.22
N VAL A 158 12.85 1.83 -19.02
CA VAL A 158 11.96 2.94 -18.63
C VAL A 158 11.16 2.56 -17.40
N SER A 159 10.58 1.35 -17.35
CA SER A 159 9.82 0.90 -16.18
C SER A 159 10.66 0.84 -14.91
N LEU A 160 11.90 0.34 -14.99
CA LEU A 160 12.79 0.26 -13.83
C LEU A 160 13.17 1.64 -13.25
N PHE A 161 13.34 2.64 -14.11
CA PHE A 161 13.55 4.03 -13.66
C PHE A 161 12.27 4.65 -13.09
N LEU A 162 11.12 4.38 -13.71
CA LEU A 162 9.83 4.88 -13.24
C LEU A 162 9.51 4.30 -11.85
N LEU A 163 9.69 2.99 -11.65
CA LEU A 163 9.61 2.31 -10.36
C LEU A 163 10.48 2.99 -9.30
N LEU A 164 11.77 3.23 -9.58
CA LEU A 164 12.67 3.90 -8.64
C LEU A 164 12.25 5.34 -8.34
N GLY A 165 11.91 6.12 -9.36
CA GLY A 165 11.51 7.52 -9.21
C GLY A 165 10.24 7.67 -8.36
N MET A 166 9.22 6.85 -8.64
CA MET A 166 7.99 6.83 -7.86
C MET A 166 8.23 6.42 -6.41
N PHE A 167 9.05 5.39 -6.21
CA PHE A 167 9.35 4.91 -4.86
C PHE A 167 10.15 5.93 -4.03
N LEU A 168 11.09 6.63 -4.65
CA LEU A 168 11.78 7.77 -4.01
C LEU A 168 10.80 8.91 -3.69
N GLY A 169 9.85 9.19 -4.58
CA GLY A 169 8.77 10.14 -4.33
C GLY A 169 7.90 9.75 -3.13
N PHE A 170 7.58 8.46 -2.97
CA PHE A 170 6.87 7.94 -1.81
C PHE A 170 7.68 8.12 -0.51
N ILE A 171 8.98 7.82 -0.51
CA ILE A 171 9.86 8.06 0.64
C ILE A 171 9.90 9.55 0.99
N ALA A 172 9.96 10.44 -0.01
CA ALA A 172 9.93 11.88 0.22
C ALA A 172 8.63 12.32 0.93
N LEU A 173 7.47 11.74 0.59
CA LEU A 173 6.21 12.01 1.29
C LEU A 173 6.25 11.57 2.76
N ILE A 174 6.86 10.41 3.06
CA ILE A 174 7.05 9.95 4.44
C ILE A 174 7.94 10.93 5.21
N VAL A 175 9.05 11.39 4.60
CA VAL A 175 9.95 12.38 5.21
C VAL A 175 9.25 13.70 5.48
N LEU A 176 8.45 14.20 4.52
CA LEU A 176 7.67 15.41 4.70
C LEU A 176 6.67 15.28 5.87
N PHE A 177 5.95 14.16 5.92
CA PHE A 177 5.01 13.87 6.99
C PHE A 177 5.71 13.76 8.36
N HIS A 178 6.84 13.07 8.43
CA HIS A 178 7.65 12.95 9.64
C HIS A 178 8.14 14.33 10.14
N ARG A 179 8.65 15.19 9.25
CA ARG A 179 9.07 16.55 9.61
C ARG A 179 7.91 17.38 10.18
N ARG A 180 6.70 17.24 9.61
CA ARG A 180 5.49 17.88 10.13
C ARG A 180 5.09 17.35 11.51
N CYS A 181 5.23 16.04 11.76
CA CYS A 181 4.96 15.43 13.06
C CYS A 181 5.89 15.95 14.16
N ILE A 182 7.18 16.11 13.84
CA ILE A 182 8.16 16.69 14.78
C ILE A 182 7.82 18.16 15.05
N ALA A 183 7.58 18.95 14.00
CA ALA A 183 7.27 20.37 14.14
C ALA A 183 6.00 20.63 14.96
N ALA A 184 4.99 19.76 14.86
CA ALA A 184 3.76 19.85 15.64
C ALA A 184 3.85 19.24 17.06
N GLY A 185 4.96 18.58 17.41
CA GLY A 185 5.14 17.97 18.74
C GLY A 185 4.28 16.72 19.03
N VAL A 186 3.58 16.17 18.02
CA VAL A 186 2.62 15.06 18.18
C VAL A 186 3.24 13.67 17.92
N PHE A 187 4.57 13.59 18.02
CA PHE A 187 5.35 12.38 17.74
C PHE A 187 5.29 11.37 18.91
N ASN A 188 4.09 10.82 19.14
CA ASN A 188 3.81 9.84 20.17
C ASN A 188 4.45 8.45 19.86
N HIS A 189 4.40 7.52 20.81
CA HIS A 189 5.01 6.19 20.65
C HIS A 189 4.41 5.40 19.47
N LYS A 190 3.09 5.48 19.24
CA LYS A 190 2.43 4.78 18.12
C LYS A 190 2.92 5.29 16.76
N CYS A 191 2.96 6.61 16.58
CA CYS A 191 3.47 7.27 15.37
C CYS A 191 4.94 6.98 15.13
N LYS A 192 5.77 6.97 16.19
CA LYS A 192 7.18 6.59 16.13
C LYS A 192 7.37 5.20 15.56
N VAL A 193 6.66 4.21 16.11
CA VAL A 193 6.79 2.81 15.68
C VAL A 193 6.43 2.67 14.20
N ILE A 194 5.30 3.22 13.75
CA ILE A 194 4.87 3.14 12.35
C ILE A 194 5.84 3.87 11.41
N ILE A 195 6.28 5.09 11.75
CA ILE A 195 7.18 5.85 10.88
C ILE A 195 8.55 5.16 10.74
N TYR A 196 9.12 4.63 11.84
CA TYR A 196 10.39 3.91 11.78
C TYR A 196 10.26 2.55 11.09
N GLU A 197 9.17 1.82 11.33
CA GLU A 197 8.83 0.60 10.59
C GLU A 197 8.77 0.87 9.08
N MET A 198 8.05 1.92 8.67
CA MET A 198 7.98 2.34 7.27
C MET A 198 9.35 2.70 6.68
N TYR A 199 10.20 3.41 7.42
CA TYR A 199 11.56 3.70 6.94
C TYR A 199 12.38 2.43 6.73
N ALA A 200 12.35 1.50 7.68
CA ALA A 200 13.06 0.24 7.57
C ALA A 200 12.53 -0.62 6.42
N SER A 201 11.20 -0.71 6.27
CA SER A 201 10.52 -1.39 5.17
C SER A 201 10.90 -0.77 3.81
N CYS A 202 10.81 0.56 3.70
CA CYS A 202 11.17 1.27 2.47
C CYS A 202 12.64 1.11 2.12
N PHE A 203 13.55 1.13 3.10
CA PHE A 203 14.97 0.92 2.87
C PHE A 203 15.28 -0.47 2.30
N LEU A 204 14.66 -1.52 2.85
CA LEU A 204 14.83 -2.89 2.36
C LEU A 204 14.31 -3.08 0.93
N ILE A 205 13.14 -2.50 0.61
CA ILE A 205 12.59 -2.52 -0.74
C ILE A 205 13.45 -1.69 -1.70
N LEU A 206 14.03 -0.58 -1.23
CA LEU A 206 14.90 0.28 -2.05
C LEU A 206 16.17 -0.45 -2.48
N ILE A 207 16.78 -1.22 -1.58
CA ILE A 207 17.94 -2.07 -1.91
C ILE A 207 17.59 -2.99 -3.08
N ARG A 208 16.48 -3.73 -2.98
CA ARG A 208 16.04 -4.66 -4.02
C ARG A 208 15.75 -3.92 -5.33
N ASN A 209 15.00 -2.82 -5.30
CA ASN A 209 14.63 -2.08 -6.50
C ASN A 209 15.87 -1.50 -7.19
N THR A 210 16.86 -1.04 -6.42
CA THR A 210 18.13 -0.52 -6.95
C THR A 210 18.96 -1.63 -7.59
N PHE A 211 19.10 -2.78 -6.92
CA PHE A 211 19.78 -3.95 -7.46
C PHE A 211 19.09 -4.43 -8.75
N ARG A 212 17.76 -4.54 -8.76
CA ARG A 212 17.00 -4.97 -9.95
C ARG A 212 17.23 -4.06 -11.14
N THR A 213 17.21 -2.74 -10.90
CA THR A 213 17.49 -1.76 -11.95
C THR A 213 18.91 -1.93 -12.45
N ALA A 214 19.91 -1.97 -11.56
CA ALA A 214 21.32 -2.13 -11.93
C ALA A 214 21.58 -3.43 -12.71
N ALA A 215 21.03 -4.55 -12.23
CA ALA A 215 21.16 -5.87 -12.85
C ALA A 215 20.68 -5.88 -14.31
N PHE A 216 19.63 -5.13 -14.65
CA PHE A 216 19.14 -5.04 -16.02
C PHE A 216 20.05 -4.24 -16.97
N PHE A 217 20.91 -3.35 -16.44
CA PHE A 217 21.91 -2.65 -17.25
C PHE A 217 23.16 -3.48 -17.51
N TYR A 218 23.43 -4.47 -16.66
CA TYR A 218 24.57 -5.34 -16.84
C TYR A 218 24.25 -6.53 -17.77
N PRO A 219 25.24 -7.03 -18.53
CA PRO A 219 25.08 -8.25 -19.31
C PRO A 219 24.68 -9.45 -18.44
N ALA A 220 24.03 -10.45 -19.03
CA ALA A 220 23.63 -11.68 -18.32
C ALA A 220 24.84 -12.45 -17.74
N THR A 221 26.02 -12.30 -18.32
CA THR A 221 27.28 -12.92 -17.88
C THR A 221 28.01 -12.15 -16.78
N SER A 222 27.54 -10.95 -16.44
CA SER A 222 28.14 -10.14 -15.36
C SER A 222 27.97 -10.81 -14.00
N PRO A 223 28.82 -10.50 -13.00
CA PRO A 223 28.62 -11.00 -11.63
C PRO A 223 27.22 -10.69 -11.08
N ALA A 224 26.64 -9.52 -11.43
CA ALA A 224 25.31 -9.10 -10.99
C ALA A 224 24.19 -10.09 -11.38
N ASN A 225 24.28 -10.71 -12.57
CA ASN A 225 23.27 -11.65 -13.07
C ASN A 225 23.73 -13.12 -13.01
N GLY A 226 25.04 -13.35 -13.04
CA GLY A 226 25.66 -14.68 -13.10
C GLY A 226 25.99 -15.27 -11.73
N ASP A 227 25.98 -14.48 -10.65
CA ASP A 227 26.16 -14.97 -9.28
C ASP A 227 24.82 -15.10 -8.56
N GLU A 228 24.48 -16.34 -8.19
CA GLU A 228 23.27 -16.64 -7.43
C GLU A 228 23.28 -16.02 -6.03
N VAL A 229 24.47 -15.79 -5.44
CA VAL A 229 24.59 -15.21 -4.09
C VAL A 229 23.99 -13.80 -4.04
N LEU A 230 24.17 -13.00 -5.11
CA LEU A 230 23.61 -11.65 -5.18
C LEU A 230 22.09 -11.66 -5.24
N PHE A 231 21.49 -12.64 -5.93
CA PHE A 231 20.04 -12.82 -5.91
C PHE A 231 19.53 -13.09 -4.49
N TRP A 232 20.17 -13.98 -3.74
CA TRP A 232 19.75 -14.27 -2.36
C TRP A 232 19.92 -13.08 -1.43
N VAL A 233 21.06 -12.40 -1.50
CA VAL A 233 21.42 -11.32 -0.56
C VAL A 233 20.72 -10.00 -0.88
N LEU A 234 20.52 -9.66 -2.16
CA LEU A 234 20.01 -8.35 -2.58
C LEU A 234 18.56 -8.38 -3.07
N GLU A 235 18.00 -9.54 -3.43
CA GLU A 235 16.57 -9.66 -3.76
C GLU A 235 15.77 -10.42 -2.69
N ALA A 236 16.17 -11.65 -2.35
CA ALA A 236 15.35 -12.48 -1.48
C ALA A 236 15.40 -12.06 0.00
N LEU A 237 16.61 -11.84 0.53
CA LEU A 237 16.83 -11.54 1.94
C LEU A 237 16.23 -10.19 2.39
N PRO A 238 16.33 -9.08 1.63
CA PRO A 238 15.70 -7.83 2.03
C PRO A 238 14.17 -7.96 2.09
N MET A 239 13.57 -8.70 1.16
CA MET A 239 12.14 -8.96 1.14
C MET A 239 11.70 -9.89 2.29
N LEU A 240 12.54 -10.85 2.64
CA LEU A 240 12.32 -11.71 3.80
C LEU A 240 12.38 -10.90 5.10
N ALA A 241 13.44 -10.11 5.27
CA ALA A 241 13.58 -9.20 6.41
C ALA A 241 12.39 -8.24 6.51
N ASN A 242 11.91 -7.73 5.38
CA ASN A 242 10.75 -6.85 5.32
C ASN A 242 9.48 -7.53 5.82
N THR A 243 9.18 -8.74 5.35
CA THR A 243 7.96 -9.43 5.79
C THR A 243 7.98 -9.78 7.28
N PHE A 244 9.15 -10.13 7.84
CA PHE A 244 9.30 -10.38 9.27
C PHE A 244 9.28 -9.09 10.10
N LEU A 245 9.82 -7.98 9.60
CA LEU A 245 9.70 -6.67 10.24
C LEU A 245 8.22 -6.31 10.46
N LEU A 246 7.39 -6.49 9.43
CA LEU A 246 5.94 -6.25 9.48
C LEU A 246 5.21 -7.22 10.43
N ASN A 247 5.76 -8.42 10.69
CA ASN A 247 5.23 -9.34 11.71
C ASN A 247 5.61 -8.93 13.14
N ILE A 248 6.80 -8.38 13.35
CA ILE A 248 7.29 -7.96 14.67
C ILE A 248 6.56 -6.70 15.12
N TYR A 249 6.32 -5.77 14.20
CA TYR A 249 5.60 -4.52 14.45
C TYR A 249 4.33 -4.44 13.60
N PRO A 250 3.27 -5.22 13.90
CA PRO A 250 2.06 -5.22 13.08
C PRO A 250 1.42 -3.82 13.04
N PRO A 251 1.26 -3.21 11.86
CA PRO A 251 0.68 -1.87 11.74
C PRO A 251 -0.71 -1.77 12.38
N ALA A 252 -1.48 -2.86 12.29
CA ALA A 252 -2.83 -2.95 12.83
C ALA A 252 -2.89 -2.87 14.36
N LYS A 253 -1.78 -3.10 15.07
CA LYS A 253 -1.67 -2.93 16.53
C LYS A 253 -1.59 -1.47 16.95
N TYR A 254 -0.96 -0.63 16.12
CA TYR A 254 -0.63 0.76 16.46
C TYR A 254 -1.60 1.76 15.83
N LEU A 255 -2.38 1.37 14.82
CA LEU A 255 -3.35 2.22 14.12
C LEU A 255 -4.80 1.79 14.39
N PRO A 256 -5.72 2.72 14.71
CA PRO A 256 -7.11 2.40 15.01
C PRO A 256 -7.84 1.82 13.80
N ALA A 257 -8.67 0.80 14.02
CA ALA A 257 -9.38 0.09 12.93
C ALA A 257 -10.38 0.98 12.18
N ASN A 258 -10.96 1.97 12.85
CA ASN A 258 -11.91 2.93 12.27
C ASN A 258 -11.15 4.15 11.71
N HIS A 259 -11.28 4.41 10.42
CA HIS A 259 -10.65 5.54 9.71
C HIS A 259 -11.19 6.91 10.11
N LYS A 260 -12.24 6.94 10.95
CA LYS A 260 -12.79 8.16 11.55
C LYS A 260 -12.07 8.58 12.83
N ILE A 261 -11.30 7.68 13.45
CA ILE A 261 -10.56 7.97 14.67
C ILE A 261 -9.26 8.68 14.29
N TYR A 262 -9.10 9.91 14.75
CA TYR A 262 -7.90 10.71 14.57
C TYR A 262 -7.35 11.17 15.91
N LEU A 263 -6.04 11.41 15.98
CA LEU A 263 -5.41 11.99 17.16
C LEU A 263 -5.68 13.49 17.18
N ALA A 264 -6.13 14.03 18.31
CA ALA A 264 -6.31 15.47 18.47
C ALA A 264 -4.96 16.20 18.40
N VAL A 265 -5.02 17.53 18.26
CA VAL A 265 -3.82 18.39 18.16
C VAL A 265 -2.99 18.34 19.45
N ASP A 266 -3.60 17.93 20.56
CA ASP A 266 -2.93 17.67 21.85
C ASP A 266 -1.91 16.51 21.82
N GLY A 267 -1.93 15.69 20.75
CA GLY A 267 -1.04 14.54 20.58
C GLY A 267 -1.35 13.34 21.49
N LYS A 268 -2.47 13.34 22.21
CA LYS A 268 -2.82 12.33 23.22
C LYS A 268 -4.25 11.79 23.11
N THR A 269 -5.22 12.63 22.77
CA THR A 269 -6.64 12.24 22.77
C THR A 269 -7.04 11.69 21.41
N GLU A 270 -7.67 10.51 21.37
CA GLU A 270 -8.22 9.95 20.13
C GLU A 270 -9.70 10.36 20.02
N ILE A 271 -10.06 11.08 18.95
CA ILE A 271 -11.40 11.63 18.71
C ILE A 271 -12.00 10.95 17.48
N GLU A 272 -13.28 10.59 17.52
CA GLU A 272 -14.01 10.14 16.33
C GLU A 272 -14.57 11.34 15.57
N GLY A 273 -14.06 11.57 14.36
CA GLY A 273 -14.51 12.64 13.47
C GLY A 273 -15.51 12.17 12.41
N PRO A 274 -16.05 13.10 11.60
CA PRO A 274 -16.93 12.78 10.48
C PRO A 274 -16.24 11.96 9.36
N GLY A 275 -14.90 11.81 9.43
CA GLY A 275 -14.06 11.19 8.41
C GLY A 275 -13.73 12.17 7.27
N MET A 276 -12.62 11.93 6.57
CA MET A 276 -12.31 12.69 5.36
C MET A 276 -13.11 12.15 4.18
N VAL A 277 -13.94 13.01 3.58
CA VAL A 277 -14.76 12.68 2.41
C VAL A 277 -14.16 13.35 1.18
N ASP A 278 -13.66 12.55 0.23
CA ASP A 278 -13.25 13.04 -1.07
C ASP A 278 -14.41 12.89 -2.06
N LYS A 279 -15.05 14.00 -2.45
CA LYS A 279 -16.22 14.01 -3.36
C LYS A 279 -15.85 13.98 -4.85
N ARG A 280 -14.57 13.82 -5.21
CA ARG A 280 -14.10 13.90 -6.61
C ARG A 280 -14.26 12.57 -7.36
N HIS A 281 -14.46 12.65 -8.67
CA HIS A 281 -14.57 11.48 -9.55
C HIS A 281 -13.23 10.71 -9.59
N PHE A 282 -13.28 9.38 -9.48
CA PHE A 282 -12.10 8.49 -9.36
C PHE A 282 -11.01 8.76 -10.41
N LEU A 283 -11.39 9.03 -11.66
CA LEU A 283 -10.46 9.34 -12.74
C LEU A 283 -9.71 10.66 -12.53
N LEU A 284 -10.36 11.68 -11.98
CA LEU A 284 -9.70 12.96 -11.71
C LEU A 284 -8.66 12.81 -10.59
N THR A 285 -8.96 11.96 -9.60
CA THR A 285 -8.04 11.59 -8.52
C THR A 285 -6.83 10.79 -9.03
N LEU A 286 -6.99 10.03 -10.11
CA LEU A 286 -5.93 9.25 -10.73
C LEU A 286 -4.93 10.11 -11.50
N PHE A 287 -5.42 11.11 -12.23
CA PHE A 287 -4.60 11.97 -13.11
C PHE A 287 -4.09 13.26 -12.43
N ASP A 288 -4.67 13.67 -11.30
CA ASP A 288 -4.16 14.77 -10.47
C ASP A 288 -4.11 14.36 -8.98
N PRO A 289 -3.14 13.50 -8.62
CA PRO A 289 -3.08 12.92 -7.27
C PRO A 289 -2.58 13.92 -6.20
N PHE A 290 -1.84 14.93 -6.63
CA PHE A 290 -1.30 16.01 -5.78
C PHE A 290 -2.26 17.18 -5.63
N ASP A 291 -3.43 17.13 -6.29
CA ASP A 291 -4.37 18.24 -6.33
C ASP A 291 -3.74 19.53 -6.85
N LEU A 292 -2.84 19.44 -7.82
CA LEU A 292 -2.15 20.61 -8.38
C LEU A 292 -3.17 21.60 -8.96
N ALA A 293 -4.26 21.09 -9.56
CA ALA A 293 -5.33 21.93 -10.08
C ALA A 293 -6.19 22.59 -8.98
N GLY A 294 -6.41 21.92 -7.84
CA GLY A 294 -7.16 22.48 -6.71
C GLY A 294 -6.33 23.36 -5.79
N LEU A 295 -5.02 23.12 -5.69
CA LEU A 295 -4.03 23.99 -5.04
C LEU A 295 -3.98 25.35 -5.75
N VAL A 296 -4.03 25.35 -7.08
CA VAL A 296 -4.13 26.56 -7.92
C VAL A 296 -5.51 27.23 -7.81
N ARG A 297 -6.58 26.46 -7.55
CA ARG A 297 -7.97 26.97 -7.41
C ARG A 297 -8.43 27.25 -5.98
N GLY A 298 -7.55 27.13 -4.98
CA GLY A 298 -7.79 27.55 -3.58
C GLY A 298 -8.89 26.80 -2.80
N HIS A 299 -9.26 25.57 -3.20
CA HIS A 299 -10.47 24.89 -2.69
C HIS A 299 -10.25 23.87 -1.54
N ASP A 300 -9.09 23.87 -0.88
CA ASP A 300 -8.69 22.82 0.09
C ASP A 300 -9.33 22.94 1.49
N ASN A 301 -10.12 23.99 1.74
CA ASN A 301 -10.67 24.31 3.07
C ASN A 301 -11.85 23.42 3.53
N LYS A 302 -12.36 22.49 2.69
CA LYS A 302 -13.59 21.72 3.02
C LYS A 302 -13.37 20.55 4.00
N ASN A 303 -12.13 20.15 4.25
CA ASN A 303 -11.82 18.96 5.03
C ASN A 303 -11.26 19.23 6.43
N LYS A 304 -11.09 20.49 6.86
CA LYS A 304 -10.46 20.84 8.14
C LYS A 304 -11.36 20.68 9.37
N PHE A 305 -12.06 19.56 9.49
CA PHE A 305 -12.94 19.29 10.65
C PHE A 305 -12.17 19.18 11.98
N TRP A 306 -10.85 18.99 11.92
CA TRP A 306 -9.96 18.95 13.07
C TRP A 306 -9.70 20.32 13.72
N GLU A 307 -10.08 21.44 13.08
CA GLU A 307 -9.97 22.78 13.70
C GLU A 307 -11.04 23.03 14.78
N ASN A 308 -12.12 22.23 14.77
CA ASN A 308 -13.25 22.34 15.70
C ASN A 308 -13.52 21.02 16.46
N ASP A 309 -12.50 20.19 16.67
CA ASP A 309 -12.65 18.86 17.32
C ASP A 309 -13.77 17.98 16.73
N GLY A 310 -14.01 18.08 15.42
CA GLY A 310 -15.02 17.31 14.71
C GLY A 310 -16.39 17.99 14.59
N ILE A 311 -16.62 19.14 15.23
CA ILE A 311 -17.86 19.92 15.11
C ILE A 311 -17.87 20.70 13.78
N GLY A 312 -18.81 20.37 12.89
CA GLY A 312 -19.01 21.12 11.63
C GLY A 312 -18.24 20.62 10.40
N GLY A 313 -17.60 19.45 10.46
CA GLY A 313 -17.07 18.81 9.24
C GLY A 313 -18.17 18.44 8.22
N PRO A 314 -17.84 18.07 6.98
CA PRO A 314 -18.82 17.82 5.91
C PRO A 314 -19.86 16.72 6.20
N GLY A 315 -19.64 15.87 7.22
CA GLY A 315 -20.64 14.94 7.75
C GLY A 315 -21.44 15.48 8.95
N GLY A 316 -20.92 16.47 9.67
CA GLY A 316 -21.61 17.17 10.75
C GLY A 316 -22.76 18.04 10.24
N SER A 317 -22.66 18.61 9.03
CA SER A 317 -23.77 19.32 8.39
C SER A 317 -24.92 18.39 7.99
N ILE A 318 -24.64 17.14 7.62
CA ILE A 318 -25.67 16.13 7.31
C ILE A 318 -26.39 15.67 8.58
N THR A 319 -25.65 15.54 9.68
CA THR A 319 -26.21 15.14 10.99
C THR A 319 -27.00 16.30 11.60
N ALA A 320 -26.47 17.52 11.57
CA ALA A 320 -27.19 18.72 11.97
C ALA A 320 -28.43 18.99 11.11
N MET A 321 -28.40 18.72 9.80
CA MET A 321 -29.61 18.79 8.97
C MET A 321 -30.63 17.70 9.36
N ARG A 322 -30.20 16.48 9.71
CA ARG A 322 -31.10 15.45 10.23
C ARG A 322 -31.69 15.82 11.58
N ASP A 323 -30.91 16.38 12.49
CA ASP A 323 -31.38 16.78 13.82
C ASP A 323 -32.33 17.99 13.71
N VAL A 324 -32.02 18.98 12.88
CA VAL A 324 -32.90 20.13 12.58
C VAL A 324 -34.20 19.66 11.92
N GLN A 325 -34.14 18.67 11.03
CA GLN A 325 -35.33 18.14 10.36
C GLN A 325 -36.15 17.21 11.26
N THR A 326 -35.52 16.59 12.26
CA THR A 326 -36.22 15.83 13.30
C THR A 326 -36.90 16.77 14.29
N THR A 327 -36.26 17.87 14.69
CA THR A 327 -36.88 18.89 15.54
C THR A 327 -38.00 19.66 14.81
N SER A 328 -37.84 19.98 13.52
CA SER A 328 -38.91 20.62 12.74
C SER A 328 -40.11 19.70 12.50
N ASN A 329 -39.90 18.39 12.40
CA ASN A 329 -40.99 17.42 12.27
C ASN A 329 -41.70 17.14 13.61
N ILE A 330 -41.09 17.47 14.75
CA ILE A 330 -41.74 17.41 16.07
C ILE A 330 -42.57 18.68 16.33
N GLU A 331 -42.16 19.84 15.79
CA GLU A 331 -42.92 21.10 15.89
C GLU A 331 -44.01 21.30 14.82
N ALA A 332 -44.04 20.45 13.78
CA ALA A 332 -45.02 20.53 12.68
C ALA A 332 -46.14 19.48 12.74
N ASP A 333 -46.49 18.95 13.93
CA ASP A 333 -47.71 18.16 14.13
C ASP A 333 -48.80 19.01 14.82
N PRO A 334 -49.81 19.53 14.07
CA PRO A 334 -50.89 20.33 14.64
C PRO A 334 -51.91 19.51 15.45
N THR A 335 -51.73 18.20 15.64
CA THR A 335 -52.79 17.34 16.22
C THR A 335 -52.70 17.10 17.73
N LYS A 336 -51.75 17.73 18.44
CA LYS A 336 -51.61 17.60 19.91
C LYS A 336 -52.08 18.78 20.77
N SER A 337 -52.98 19.65 20.27
CA SER A 337 -53.61 20.70 21.08
C SER A 337 -55.11 20.50 21.38
N LEU A 338 -55.73 19.38 20.97
CA LEU A 338 -57.18 19.15 21.12
C LEU A 338 -57.56 18.01 22.08
N GLY A 339 -56.63 17.45 22.84
CA GLY A 339 -56.86 16.26 23.68
C GLY A 339 -57.13 16.49 25.18
N THR A 340 -56.96 17.70 25.70
CA THR A 340 -56.86 17.91 27.16
C THR A 340 -57.95 18.79 27.77
N GLN A 341 -58.97 19.18 27.00
CA GLN A 341 -60.03 20.10 27.47
C GLN A 341 -61.45 19.52 27.40
N GLN A 342 -61.61 18.19 27.43
CA GLN A 342 -62.93 17.52 27.48
C GLN A 342 -63.08 16.42 28.56
N ARG A 343 -62.16 16.35 29.54
CA ARG A 343 -62.23 15.33 30.62
C ARG A 343 -62.62 15.85 32.01
N HIS A 344 -63.18 17.05 32.11
CA HIS A 344 -63.58 17.65 33.40
C HIS A 344 -65.08 17.97 33.57
N GLU A 345 -65.95 17.70 32.58
CA GLU A 345 -67.40 18.03 32.67
C GLU A 345 -68.36 16.82 32.69
N ALA A 346 -67.89 15.60 32.99
CA ALA A 346 -68.75 14.41 33.09
C ALA A 346 -68.73 13.76 34.49
N ARG A 347 -68.84 14.57 35.56
CA ARG A 347 -69.05 14.11 36.95
C ARG A 347 -69.94 15.05 37.78
N CYS A 348 -71.03 15.52 37.20
CA CYS A 348 -72.20 16.00 37.94
C CYS A 348 -73.46 15.68 37.15
N LEU A 349 -74.00 14.47 37.37
CA LEU A 349 -75.42 14.10 37.49
C LEU A 349 -75.51 12.58 37.69
#